data_AF-A0A7Y4Z908-F1
#
_entry.id   AF-A0A7Y4Z908-F1
#
_cell.length_a   1.000
_cell.length_b   1.000
_cell.length_c   1.000
_cell.angle_alpha   90.00
_cell.angle_beta   90.00
_cell.angle_gamma   90.00
#
_symmetry.space_group_name_H-M   'P 1'
#
loop_
_entity.id
_entity.type
_entity.pdbx_description
1 polymer ?
#
loop_
_entity_poly.entity_id
_entity_poly.type
_entity_poly.pdbx_seq_one_letter_code
_entity_poly.pdbx_strand_id
1 'polypeptide(L)' 'MHLQDSEVDVACHYIRRQMDAHSWWPKAQPREAQREFELMCGTALSLNVWCDRWLDEGQCKKLEKSVRG' A
#
# COMPACT_ATOMS: atom_id res chain seq x y z
N MET A 1 0.52 -7.54 -6.44
CA MET A 1 -0.34 -8.04 -5.33
C MET A 1 -1.80 -7.86 -5.76
N HIS A 2 -2.76 -8.67 -5.29
CA HIS A 2 -4.15 -8.56 -5.75
C HIS A 2 -5.13 -8.47 -4.58
N LEU A 3 -5.36 -7.26 -4.08
CA LEU A 3 -6.40 -6.94 -3.11
C LEU A 3 -7.80 -7.03 -3.72
N GLN A 4 -8.78 -7.37 -2.89
CA GLN A 4 -10.21 -7.25 -3.13
C GLN A 4 -10.78 -6.01 -2.44
N ASP A 5 -11.96 -5.54 -2.85
CA ASP A 5 -12.55 -4.32 -2.27
C ASP A 5 -12.82 -4.44 -0.77
N SER A 6 -13.14 -5.64 -0.28
CA SER A 6 -13.29 -5.93 1.16
C SER A 6 -11.98 -5.79 1.96
N GLU A 7 -10.83 -5.79 1.29
CA GLU A 7 -9.50 -5.73 1.90
C GLU A 7 -8.92 -4.31 1.90
N VAL A 8 -9.56 -3.37 1.19
CA VAL A 8 -9.03 -2.01 0.94
C VAL A 8 -8.80 -1.25 2.24
N ASP A 9 -9.78 -1.23 3.15
CA ASP A 9 -9.67 -0.45 4.39
C ASP A 9 -8.51 -0.92 5.26
N VAL A 10 -8.36 -2.25 5.41
CA VAL A 10 -7.28 -2.86 6.21
C VAL A 10 -5.92 -2.59 5.55
N ALA A 11 -5.82 -2.77 4.24
CA ALA A 11 -4.61 -2.49 3.48
C ALA A 11 -4.22 -1.01 3.59
N CYS A 12 -5.17 -0.10 3.42
CA CYS A 12 -4.93 1.34 3.51
C CYS A 12 -4.45 1.75 4.90
N HIS A 13 -5.12 1.25 5.95
CA HIS A 13 -4.73 1.53 7.33
C HIS A 13 -3.30 1.06 7.62
N TYR A 14 -2.96 -0.15 7.18
CA TYR A 14 -1.63 -0.69 7.37
C TYR A 14 -0.55 0.11 6.61
N ILE A 15 -0.78 0.41 5.32
CA ILE A 15 0.16 1.20 4.51
C ILE A 15 0.36 2.60 5.13
N ARG A 16 -0.71 3.27 5.55
CA ARG A 16 -0.64 4.58 6.21
C ARG A 16 0.21 4.52 7.49
N ARG A 17 -0.01 3.51 8.34
CA ARG A 17 0.82 3.30 9.54
C ARG A 17 2.31 3.10 9.21
N GLN A 18 2.62 2.36 8.15
CA GLN A 18 4.02 2.13 7.74
C GLN A 18 4.68 3.41 7.20
N MET A 19 3.92 4.23 6.47
CA MET A 19 4.38 5.55 6.00
C MET A 19 4.62 6.51 7.17
N ASP A 20 3.68 6.60 8.13
CA ASP A 20 3.82 7.47 9.31
C ASP A 20 5.01 7.05 10.19
N ALA A 21 5.23 5.75 10.33
CA ALA A 21 6.36 5.20 11.08
C ALA A 21 7.69 5.30 10.32
N HIS A 22 7.72 5.87 9.10
CA HIS A 22 8.88 5.90 8.20
C HIS A 22 9.56 4.53 8.04
N SER A 23 8.79 3.45 8.27
CA SER A 23 9.31 2.09 8.32
C SER A 23 9.41 1.49 6.93
N TRP A 24 8.57 1.96 6.00
CA TRP A 24 8.60 1.60 4.59
C TRP A 24 8.86 2.83 3.74
N TRP A 25 9.91 2.76 2.92
CA TRP A 25 10.13 3.72 1.86
C TRP A 25 9.76 3.09 0.51
N PRO A 26 8.90 3.75 -0.29
CA PRO A 26 8.70 3.41 -1.68
C PRO A 26 10.02 3.42 -2.44
N LYS A 27 10.13 2.61 -3.50
CA LYS A 27 11.38 2.34 -4.23
C LYS A 27 12.27 3.55 -4.59
N ALA A 28 11.70 4.75 -4.77
CA ALA A 28 12.48 5.94 -5.13
C ALA A 28 11.93 7.29 -4.65
N GLN A 29 10.61 7.42 -4.38
CA GLN A 29 9.99 8.75 -4.15
C GLN A 29 8.88 8.72 -3.08
N PRO A 30 9.22 8.77 -1.79
CA PRO A 30 8.26 8.74 -0.68
C PRO A 30 7.13 9.76 -0.76
N ARG A 31 7.47 11.02 -1.04
CA ARG A 31 6.49 12.11 -1.01
C ARG A 31 5.52 12.03 -2.18
N GLU A 32 5.98 11.56 -3.33
CA GLU A 32 5.13 11.33 -4.50
C GLU A 32 4.19 10.15 -4.24
N ALA A 33 4.73 9.03 -3.76
CA ALA A 33 3.94 7.87 -3.41
C ALA A 33 2.87 8.17 -2.34
N GLN A 34 3.18 8.97 -1.32
CA GLN A 34 2.23 9.36 -0.29
C GLN A 34 1.08 10.20 -0.86
N ARG A 35 1.37 11.16 -1.74
CA ARG A 35 0.34 11.96 -2.41
C ARG A 35 -0.53 11.10 -3.33
N GLU A 36 0.07 10.19 -4.08
CA GLU A 36 -0.66 9.27 -4.97
C GLU A 36 -1.50 8.28 -4.16
N PHE A 37 -1.01 7.83 -3.00
CA PHE A 37 -1.72 6.92 -2.11
C PHE A 37 -3.04 7.53 -1.63
N GLU A 38 -3.04 8.80 -1.23
CA GLU A 38 -4.25 9.52 -0.78
C GLU A 38 -5.33 9.61 -1.85
N LEU A 39 -4.94 9.56 -3.14
CA LEU A 39 -5.87 9.53 -4.27
C LEU A 39 -6.35 8.12 -4.61
N MET A 40 -5.55 7.10 -4.31
CA MET A 40 -5.77 5.71 -4.74
C MET A 40 -6.34 4.80 -3.64
N CYS A 41 -6.40 5.27 -2.38
CA CYS A 41 -6.86 4.49 -1.23
C CYS A 41 -8.39 4.26 -1.16
N GLY A 42 -9.10 4.31 -2.30
CA GLY A 42 -10.57 4.23 -2.36
C GLY A 42 -11.14 2.98 -3.02
N THR A 43 -10.37 2.24 -3.81
CA THR A 43 -10.79 0.98 -4.43
C THR A 43 -9.63 -0.01 -4.49
N ALA A 44 -9.93 -1.30 -4.55
CA ALA A 44 -8.87 -2.31 -4.66
C ALA A 44 -8.11 -2.19 -5.97
N LEU A 45 -8.80 -1.83 -7.06
CA LEU A 45 -8.17 -1.63 -8.36
C LEU A 45 -7.10 -0.54 -8.30
N SER A 46 -7.45 0.65 -7.82
CA SER A 46 -6.52 1.78 -7.69
C SER A 46 -5.38 1.46 -6.72
N LEU A 47 -5.70 0.83 -5.60
CA LEU A 47 -4.70 0.50 -4.58
C LEU A 47 -3.71 -0.58 -5.06
N ASN A 48 -4.15 -1.55 -5.85
CA ASN A 48 -3.26 -2.55 -6.45
C ASN A 48 -2.27 -1.90 -7.43
N VAL A 49 -2.74 -0.97 -8.27
CA VAL A 49 -1.87 -0.20 -9.17
C VAL A 49 -0.82 0.58 -8.37
N TRP A 50 -1.24 1.23 -7.28
CA TRP A 50 -0.32 1.92 -6.39
C TRP A 50 0.73 0.96 -5.79
N CYS A 51 0.29 -0.21 -5.31
CA CYS A 51 1.18 -1.21 -4.73
C CYS A 51 2.23 -1.70 -5.73
N ASP A 52 1.83 -2.04 -6.96
CA ASP A 52 2.76 -2.56 -7.97
C ASP A 52 3.80 -1.50 -8.38
N ARG A 53 3.39 -0.22 -8.41
CA ARG A 53 4.27 0.91 -8.72
C ARG A 53 5.29 1.17 -7.61
N TRP A 54 4.82 1.24 -6.37
CA TRP A 54 5.58 1.82 -5.27
C TRP A 54 6.23 0.81 -4.33
N LEU A 55 5.65 -0.40 -4.21
CA LEU A 55 6.12 -1.43 -3.29
C LEU A 55 7.04 -2.43 -3.99
N ASP A 56 8.09 -2.86 -3.28
CA ASP A 56 8.88 -4.02 -3.67
C ASP A 56 8.19 -5.34 -3.27
N GLU A 57 8.74 -6.47 -3.74
CA GLU A 57 8.17 -7.79 -3.47
C GLU A 57 8.11 -8.12 -1.97
N GLY A 58 9.09 -7.65 -1.18
CA GLY A 58 9.14 -7.86 0.27
C GLY A 58 8.07 -7.05 1.01
N GLN A 59 7.84 -5.81 0.59
CA GLN A 59 6.78 -4.95 1.10
C GLN A 59 5.39 -5.51 0.74
N CYS A 60 5.21 -5.97 -0.50
CA CYS A 60 3.98 -6.66 -0.93
C CYS A 60 3.69 -7.90 -0.07
N LYS A 61 4.69 -8.74 0.20
CA LYS A 61 4.51 -9.92 1.07
C LYS A 61 4.12 -9.56 2.50
N LYS A 62 4.72 -8.51 3.07
CA LYS A 62 4.36 -8.03 4.42
C LYS A 62 2.95 -7.47 4.47
N LEU A 63 2.56 -6.73 3.44
CA LEU A 63 1.21 -6.18 3.31
C LEU A 63 0.18 -7.31 3.19
N GLU A 64 0.40 -8.27 2.30
CA GLU A 64 -0.47 -9.44 2.13
C GLU A 64 -0.63 -10.21 3.45
N LYS A 65 0.47 -10.46 4.17
CA LYS A 65 0.42 -11.11 5.48
C LYS A 65 -0.38 -10.30 6.51
N SER A 66 -0.31 -8.97 6.48
CA SER A 66 -1.07 -8.14 7.41
C SER A 66 -2.57 -8.06 7.08
N VAL A 67 -2.93 -8.29 5.82
CA VAL A 67 -4.32 -8.22 5.34
C VAL A 67 -5.02 -9.57 5.48
N ARG A 68 -4.31 -10.68 5.21
CA ARG A 68 -4.87 -12.03 5.10
C ARG A 68 -4.40 -13.03 6.17
N GLY A 69 -3.39 -12.67 6.96
CA GLY A 69 -2.84 -13.50 8.05
C GLY A 69 -3.45 -13.14 9.39
#